data_AF-A0A2I0TXV4-F1
#
_entry.id   AF-A0A2I0TXV4-F1
#
_cell.length_a   1.000
_cell.length_b   1.000
_cell.length_c   1.000
_cell.angle_alpha   90.00
_cell.angle_beta   90.00
_cell.angle_gamma   90.00
#
_symmetry.space_group_name_H-M   'P 1'
#
loop_
_entity.id
_entity.type
_entity.pdbx_description
1 polymer ?
#
loop_
_entity_poly.entity_id
_entity_poly.type
_entity_poly.pdbx_seq_one_letter_code
_entity_poly.pdbx_strand_id
1 'polypeptide(L)'
;MKDLLVGVLPVVVTKLGPLEWILNTPSHHRVHHGRNPYCIDKNYGGTLIIWDRIFGTFEAEDAKVVYGLTHPVNSFDPIMLQLRPLVHIWNTFWATPGFCNKLSVIFKGPGWGPGKPRLGLPEEIPVITGKEVPFNPSVPAYLNCYAVVHFAVIMDLYTGLLGSVTMLSQGAILLRIGFIILSLTSFGLLMENSEMYTMGIVHMDAMTLQKSE
;
A
#
# COMPACT_ATOMS: atom_id res chain seq x y z
N MET A 1 7.72 15.06 9.35
CA MET A 1 7.08 14.86 8.02
C MET A 1 6.44 13.47 7.89
N LYS A 2 7.02 12.40 8.46
CA LYS A 2 6.47 11.03 8.44
C LYS A 2 5.20 10.85 9.31
N ASP A 3 5.13 11.52 10.46
CA ASP A 3 3.90 11.52 11.28
C ASP A 3 2.71 12.20 10.57
N LEU A 4 3.00 13.07 9.59
CA LEU A 4 1.99 13.84 8.86
C LEU A 4 1.25 13.01 7.81
N LEU A 5 1.88 11.99 7.22
CA LEU A 5 1.31 11.20 6.12
C LEU A 5 0.59 9.93 6.61
N VAL A 6 0.99 9.36 7.74
CA VAL A 6 0.38 8.12 8.27
C VAL A 6 -0.67 8.41 9.35
N GLY A 7 -0.59 9.56 10.05
CA GLY A 7 -1.45 9.84 11.21
C GLY A 7 -2.36 11.07 11.11
N VAL A 8 -2.07 12.05 10.25
CA VAL A 8 -2.72 13.38 10.38
C VAL A 8 -3.88 13.60 9.43
N LEU A 9 -3.85 13.09 8.21
CA LEU A 9 -4.95 13.33 7.26
C LEU A 9 -6.30 12.68 7.63
N PRO A 10 -6.37 11.47 8.22
CA PRO A 10 -7.67 10.84 8.48
C PRO A 10 -8.40 11.40 9.68
N VAL A 11 -7.74 12.03 10.65
CA VAL A 11 -8.37 12.33 11.97
C VAL A 11 -8.97 13.74 12.04
N VAL A 12 -8.68 14.61 11.08
CA VAL A 12 -9.11 16.02 11.10
C VAL A 12 -10.61 16.18 10.85
N VAL A 13 -11.21 15.28 10.06
CA VAL A 13 -12.64 15.28 9.75
C VAL A 13 -13.28 14.00 10.29
N THR A 14 -14.07 14.16 11.35
CA THR A 14 -14.70 13.04 12.05
C THR A 14 -15.95 12.57 11.31
N LYS A 15 -16.93 13.47 11.08
CA LYS A 15 -18.17 13.16 10.37
C LYS A 15 -18.59 14.27 9.41
N LEU A 16 -19.23 13.89 8.29
CA LEU A 16 -19.78 14.81 7.27
C LEU A 16 -21.31 14.90 7.28
N GLY A 17 -21.97 14.34 8.30
CA GLY A 17 -23.42 14.45 8.49
C GLY A 17 -24.19 13.78 7.35
N PRO A 18 -25.24 14.41 6.77
CA PRO A 18 -26.10 13.77 5.76
C PRO A 18 -25.38 13.24 4.52
N LEU A 19 -24.19 13.77 4.19
CA LEU A 19 -23.41 13.29 3.06
C LEU A 19 -22.93 11.84 3.25
N GLU A 20 -22.82 11.36 4.49
CA GLU A 20 -22.41 9.99 4.84
C GLU A 20 -23.42 8.92 4.42
N TRP A 21 -24.62 9.31 4.00
CA TRP A 21 -25.59 8.37 3.45
C TRP A 21 -25.23 7.94 2.03
N ILE A 22 -24.52 8.79 1.27
CA ILE A 22 -24.28 8.60 -0.16
C ILE A 22 -22.78 8.53 -0.47
N LEU A 23 -21.95 9.37 0.15
CA LEU A 23 -20.52 9.48 -0.12
C LEU A 23 -19.70 8.62 0.83
N ASN A 24 -18.62 8.04 0.30
CA ASN A 24 -17.54 7.51 1.13
C ASN A 24 -16.81 8.69 1.78
N THR A 25 -16.78 8.71 3.11
CA THR A 25 -16.19 9.80 3.90
C THR A 25 -14.91 9.32 4.55
N PRO A 26 -14.06 10.23 5.09
CA PRO A 26 -12.87 9.82 5.82
C PRO A 26 -13.16 8.77 6.91
N SER A 27 -14.28 8.87 7.63
CA SER A 27 -14.68 7.87 8.64
C SER A 27 -14.94 6.48 8.06
N HIS A 28 -15.73 6.40 6.99
CA HIS A 28 -15.99 5.12 6.32
C HIS A 28 -14.71 4.49 5.76
N HIS A 29 -13.82 5.32 5.21
CA HIS A 29 -12.52 4.90 4.68
C HIS A 29 -11.55 4.45 5.79
N ARG A 30 -11.62 5.04 6.99
CA ARG A 30 -10.88 4.53 8.17
C ARG A 30 -11.30 3.11 8.50
N VAL A 31 -12.61 2.84 8.56
CA VAL A 31 -13.14 1.49 8.77
C VAL A 31 -12.65 0.53 7.68
N HIS A 32 -12.69 0.93 6.41
CA HIS A 32 -12.18 0.11 5.30
C HIS A 32 -10.70 -0.28 5.46
N HIS A 33 -9.86 0.64 5.93
CA HIS A 33 -8.44 0.39 6.19
C HIS A 33 -8.15 -0.23 7.56
N GLY A 34 -9.17 -0.46 8.37
CA GLY A 34 -9.07 -1.02 9.70
C GLY A 34 -8.95 -2.55 9.68
N ARG A 35 -8.16 -3.07 10.62
CA ARG A 35 -8.08 -4.52 10.90
C ARG A 35 -8.78 -4.94 12.18
N ASN A 36 -9.53 -4.02 12.82
CA ASN A 36 -10.39 -4.38 13.94
C ASN A 36 -11.42 -5.42 13.49
N PRO A 37 -11.89 -6.33 14.38
CA PRO A 37 -12.86 -7.35 13.99
C PRO A 37 -14.11 -6.80 13.27
N TYR A 38 -14.63 -5.65 13.71
CA TYR A 38 -15.79 -5.02 13.08
C TYR A 38 -15.48 -4.36 11.72
N CYS A 39 -14.22 -4.05 11.43
CA CYS A 39 -13.78 -3.43 10.18
C CYS A 39 -13.56 -4.43 9.04
N ILE A 40 -13.43 -5.73 9.35
CA ILE A 40 -13.09 -6.74 8.36
C ILE A 40 -14.23 -6.89 7.34
N ASP A 41 -13.86 -6.83 6.06
CA ASP A 41 -14.79 -7.00 4.94
C ASP A 41 -15.94 -5.96 4.91
N LYS A 42 -15.61 -4.71 5.25
CA LYS A 42 -16.55 -3.57 5.27
C LYS A 42 -16.15 -2.43 4.35
N ASN A 43 -17.14 -1.63 3.97
CA ASN A 43 -16.99 -0.33 3.28
C ASN A 43 -16.13 -0.39 2.01
N TYR A 44 -16.51 -1.23 1.05
CA TYR A 44 -15.78 -1.42 -0.21
C TYR A 44 -15.95 -0.27 -1.21
N GLY A 45 -16.99 0.55 -1.08
CA GLY A 45 -17.31 1.63 -2.00
C GLY A 45 -16.25 2.73 -1.99
N GLY A 46 -15.56 2.92 -3.12
CA GLY A 46 -14.50 3.94 -3.24
C GLY A 46 -15.03 5.37 -3.07
N THR A 47 -15.99 5.78 -3.91
CA THR A 47 -16.58 7.14 -3.86
C THR A 47 -17.96 7.16 -3.22
N LEU A 48 -18.77 6.12 -3.46
CA LEU A 48 -20.17 6.06 -3.03
C LEU A 48 -20.36 4.94 -2.03
N ILE A 49 -20.73 5.29 -0.80
CA ILE A 49 -21.01 4.33 0.29
C ILE A 49 -22.40 3.69 0.17
N ILE A 50 -23.25 4.25 -0.68
CA ILE A 50 -24.61 3.73 -0.90
C ILE A 50 -24.61 2.25 -1.31
N TRP A 51 -23.58 1.81 -2.05
CA TRP A 51 -23.45 0.41 -2.46
C TRP A 51 -23.26 -0.50 -1.26
N ASP A 52 -22.42 -0.13 -0.30
CA ASP A 52 -22.24 -0.91 0.93
C ASP A 52 -23.51 -0.99 1.77
N ARG A 53 -24.34 0.05 1.75
CA ARG A 53 -25.64 0.03 2.42
C ARG A 53 -26.61 -0.92 1.73
N ILE A 54 -26.66 -0.89 0.39
CA ILE A 54 -27.53 -1.76 -0.41
C ILE A 54 -27.12 -3.24 -0.28
N PHE A 55 -25.81 -3.52 -0.29
CA PHE A 55 -25.27 -4.88 -0.25
C PHE A 55 -24.94 -5.38 1.16
N GLY A 56 -25.19 -4.58 2.20
CA GLY A 56 -25.04 -4.99 3.61
C GLY A 56 -23.59 -5.07 4.11
N THR A 57 -22.65 -4.40 3.45
CA THR A 57 -21.23 -4.31 3.84
C THR A 57 -20.88 -2.99 4.52
N PHE A 58 -21.86 -2.12 4.74
CA PHE A 58 -21.67 -0.86 5.46
C PHE A 58 -21.36 -1.10 6.93
N GLU A 59 -20.39 -0.36 7.46
CA GLU A 59 -20.10 -0.28 8.87
C GLU A 59 -19.67 1.13 9.26
N ALA A 60 -20.20 1.63 10.37
CA ALA A 60 -19.85 2.94 10.88
C ALA A 60 -18.60 2.85 11.76
N GLU A 61 -17.82 3.92 11.83
CA GLU A 61 -16.71 3.95 12.78
C GLU A 61 -17.24 4.09 14.21
N ASP A 62 -17.03 3.05 15.01
CA ASP A 62 -17.53 2.96 16.39
C ASP A 62 -16.40 3.03 17.44
N ALA A 63 -15.18 2.62 17.08
CA ALA A 63 -14.04 2.58 17.99
C ALA A 63 -12.75 3.07 17.33
N LYS A 64 -11.69 3.20 18.14
CA LYS A 64 -10.36 3.50 17.63
C LYS A 64 -9.92 2.42 16.64
N VAL A 65 -9.69 2.83 15.40
CA VAL A 65 -9.24 1.95 14.33
C VAL A 65 -7.74 1.70 14.42
N VAL A 66 -7.35 0.43 14.34
CA VAL A 66 -5.98 -0.02 14.10
C VAL A 66 -5.87 -0.35 12.61
N TYR A 67 -4.93 0.28 11.92
CA TYR A 67 -4.79 0.19 10.47
C TYR A 67 -3.89 -0.96 10.02
N GLY A 68 -4.08 -1.36 8.76
CA GLY A 68 -3.19 -2.26 8.04
C GLY A 68 -3.80 -3.64 7.78
N LEU A 69 -2.96 -4.59 7.36
CA LEU A 69 -3.39 -5.95 7.08
C LEU A 69 -3.62 -6.75 8.37
N THR A 70 -4.52 -7.72 8.33
CA THR A 70 -4.76 -8.70 9.41
C THR A 70 -3.47 -9.42 9.82
N HIS A 71 -2.61 -9.71 8.85
CA HIS A 71 -1.25 -10.18 9.04
C HIS A 71 -0.26 -9.11 8.55
N PRO A 72 0.30 -8.28 9.46
CA PRO A 72 1.18 -7.17 9.11
C PRO A 72 2.39 -7.60 8.29
N VAL A 73 2.83 -6.71 7.42
CA VAL A 73 4.07 -6.84 6.67
C VAL A 73 4.95 -5.66 7.01
N ASN A 74 6.15 -5.94 7.49
CA ASN A 74 7.11 -4.94 7.93
C ASN A 74 8.07 -4.61 6.81
N SER A 75 7.56 -3.95 5.76
CA SER A 75 8.36 -3.53 4.61
C SER A 75 7.73 -2.34 3.91
N PHE A 76 8.54 -1.56 3.21
CA PHE A 76 8.12 -0.48 2.32
C PHE A 76 8.44 -0.78 0.85
N ASP A 77 8.99 -1.95 0.52
CA ASP A 77 9.22 -2.38 -0.86
C ASP A 77 7.88 -2.50 -1.63
N PRO A 78 7.59 -1.60 -2.59
CA PRO A 78 6.32 -1.61 -3.28
C PRO A 78 6.19 -2.82 -4.23
N ILE A 79 7.29 -3.38 -4.76
CA ILE A 79 7.24 -4.55 -5.63
C ILE A 79 6.86 -5.77 -4.81
N MET A 80 7.56 -6.00 -3.69
CA MET A 80 7.26 -7.13 -2.81
C MET A 80 5.83 -7.04 -2.28
N LEU A 81 5.39 -5.87 -1.81
CA LEU A 81 4.04 -5.68 -1.27
C LEU A 81 2.93 -5.98 -2.30
N GLN A 82 3.15 -5.64 -3.58
CA GLN A 82 2.19 -5.91 -4.65
C GLN A 82 2.22 -7.37 -5.14
N LEU A 83 3.39 -7.99 -5.20
CA LEU A 83 3.54 -9.37 -5.70
C LEU A 83 3.25 -10.44 -4.64
N ARG A 84 3.45 -10.15 -3.35
CA ARG A 84 3.27 -11.12 -2.27
C ARG A 84 1.87 -11.77 -2.26
N PRO A 85 0.75 -11.03 -2.40
CA PRO A 85 -0.57 -11.65 -2.49
C PRO A 85 -0.73 -12.58 -3.70
N LEU A 86 -0.16 -12.21 -4.85
CA LEU A 86 -0.22 -13.02 -6.08
C LEU A 86 0.57 -14.33 -5.92
N VAL A 87 1.76 -14.26 -5.32
CA VAL A 87 2.58 -15.44 -5.00
C VAL A 87 1.86 -16.33 -4.00
N HIS A 88 1.19 -15.75 -2.99
CA HIS A 88 0.38 -16.51 -2.03
C HIS A 88 -0.77 -17.26 -2.71
N ILE A 89 -1.53 -16.59 -3.59
CA ILE A 89 -2.62 -17.21 -4.37
C ILE A 89 -2.06 -18.32 -5.26
N TRP A 90 -0.95 -18.07 -5.97
CA TRP A 90 -0.30 -19.05 -6.84
C TRP A 90 0.13 -20.31 -6.08
N ASN A 91 0.83 -20.15 -4.96
CA ASN A 91 1.28 -21.27 -4.14
C ASN A 91 0.10 -22.05 -3.55
N THR A 92 -0.93 -21.33 -3.07
CA THR A 92 -2.15 -21.94 -2.52
C THR A 92 -2.93 -22.70 -3.59
N PHE A 93 -3.02 -22.18 -4.81
CA PHE A 93 -3.67 -22.82 -5.94
C PHE A 93 -2.99 -24.16 -6.30
N TRP A 94 -1.66 -24.20 -6.28
CA TRP A 94 -0.93 -25.44 -6.58
C TRP A 94 -0.99 -26.45 -5.44
N ALA A 95 -0.95 -25.99 -4.19
CA ALA A 95 -1.06 -26.86 -3.00
C ALA A 95 -2.48 -27.41 -2.76
N THR A 96 -3.52 -26.72 -3.24
CA THR A 96 -4.92 -27.12 -2.97
C THR A 96 -5.38 -28.23 -3.92
N PRO A 97 -5.84 -29.40 -3.41
CA PRO A 97 -6.34 -30.49 -4.24
C PRO A 97 -7.76 -30.26 -4.74
N GLY A 98 -8.04 -30.76 -5.95
CA GLY A 98 -9.36 -30.75 -6.58
C GLY A 98 -9.66 -29.49 -7.41
N PHE A 99 -10.27 -29.68 -8.58
CA PHE A 99 -10.52 -28.61 -9.55
C PHE A 99 -11.40 -27.48 -9.00
N CYS A 100 -12.52 -27.81 -8.35
CA CYS A 100 -13.43 -26.81 -7.77
C CYS A 100 -12.78 -26.00 -6.63
N ASN A 101 -11.91 -26.64 -5.84
CA ASN A 101 -11.18 -25.97 -4.77
C ASN A 101 -10.11 -25.04 -5.35
N LYS A 102 -9.41 -25.44 -6.41
CA LYS A 102 -8.47 -24.59 -7.14
C LYS A 102 -9.15 -23.32 -7.67
N LEU A 103 -10.32 -23.44 -8.29
CA LEU A 103 -11.12 -22.27 -8.70
C LEU A 103 -11.54 -21.42 -7.49
N SER A 104 -11.91 -22.06 -6.38
CA SER A 104 -12.26 -21.36 -5.14
C SER A 104 -11.10 -20.55 -4.57
N VAL A 105 -9.84 -20.96 -4.71
CA VAL A 105 -8.67 -20.15 -4.29
C VAL A 105 -8.60 -18.82 -5.04
N ILE A 106 -9.02 -18.78 -6.31
CA ILE A 106 -8.97 -17.57 -7.15
C ILE A 106 -10.15 -16.64 -6.82
N PHE A 107 -11.34 -17.20 -6.64
CA PHE A 107 -12.58 -16.42 -6.52
C PHE A 107 -13.03 -16.16 -5.07
N LYS A 108 -12.55 -16.94 -4.11
CA LYS A 108 -12.85 -16.72 -2.69
C LYS A 108 -11.69 -15.97 -2.03
N GLY A 109 -12.01 -15.23 -0.98
CA GLY A 109 -11.06 -14.34 -0.31
C GLY A 109 -9.92 -15.10 0.37
N PRO A 110 -8.89 -14.39 0.84
CA PRO A 110 -7.66 -14.99 1.40
C PRO A 110 -7.88 -15.83 2.66
N GLY A 111 -9.01 -15.68 3.36
CA GLY A 111 -9.37 -16.53 4.51
C GLY A 111 -9.95 -17.90 4.12
N TRP A 112 -10.29 -18.13 2.85
CA TRP A 112 -10.93 -19.37 2.42
C TRP A 112 -9.95 -20.55 2.36
N GLY A 113 -10.47 -21.74 2.67
CA GLY A 113 -9.83 -23.03 2.41
C GLY A 113 -10.88 -24.14 2.29
N PRO A 114 -10.49 -25.36 1.88
CA PRO A 114 -11.42 -26.50 1.83
C PRO A 114 -12.13 -26.70 3.18
N GLY A 115 -13.47 -26.74 3.16
CA GLY A 115 -14.29 -26.86 4.37
C GLY A 115 -14.55 -25.54 5.13
N LYS A 116 -13.92 -24.42 4.76
CA LYS A 116 -14.16 -23.11 5.38
C LYS A 116 -15.23 -22.28 4.64
N PRO A 117 -15.92 -21.35 5.34
CA PRO A 117 -16.76 -20.33 4.72
C PRO A 117 -15.99 -19.44 3.73
N ARG A 118 -16.72 -18.76 2.83
CA ARG A 118 -16.14 -17.92 1.75
C ARG A 118 -15.14 -16.87 2.23
N LEU A 119 -15.40 -16.25 3.38
CA LEU A 119 -14.55 -15.20 3.97
C LEU A 119 -13.54 -15.75 4.99
N GLY A 120 -13.47 -17.08 5.15
CA GLY A 120 -12.70 -17.71 6.20
C GLY A 120 -13.40 -17.66 7.56
N LEU A 121 -12.60 -17.84 8.60
CA LEU A 121 -13.03 -17.87 9.99
C LEU A 121 -12.48 -16.62 10.69
N PRO A 122 -13.33 -15.72 11.21
CA PRO A 122 -12.86 -14.52 11.92
C PRO A 122 -11.96 -14.84 13.12
N GLU A 123 -12.11 -16.02 13.72
CA GLU A 123 -11.33 -16.50 14.86
C GLU A 123 -9.85 -16.75 14.50
N GLU A 124 -9.54 -16.92 13.21
CA GLU A 124 -8.16 -17.10 12.72
C GLU A 124 -7.42 -15.76 12.55
N ILE A 125 -8.14 -14.63 12.63
CA ILE A 125 -7.54 -13.30 12.52
C ILE A 125 -6.83 -12.95 13.84
N PRO A 126 -5.55 -12.48 13.80
CA PRO A 126 -4.83 -12.11 15.01
C PRO A 126 -5.55 -11.03 15.82
N VAL A 127 -5.80 -11.34 17.10
CA VAL A 127 -6.49 -10.44 18.04
C VAL A 127 -5.70 -9.15 18.22
N ILE A 128 -6.43 -8.03 18.24
CA ILE A 128 -5.88 -6.70 18.55
C ILE A 128 -5.76 -6.54 20.06
N THR A 129 -4.56 -6.21 20.49
CA THR A 129 -4.15 -6.03 21.89
C THR A 129 -4.10 -4.57 22.32
N GLY A 130 -4.10 -3.63 21.37
CA GLY A 130 -3.88 -2.20 21.59
C GLY A 130 -2.41 -1.82 21.78
N LYS A 131 -1.50 -2.80 21.69
CA LYS A 131 -0.03 -2.62 21.80
C LYS A 131 0.66 -2.73 20.44
N GLU A 132 -0.10 -2.74 19.34
CA GLU A 132 0.43 -2.80 17.99
C GLU A 132 1.28 -1.56 17.69
N VAL A 133 2.52 -1.79 17.28
CA VAL A 133 3.44 -0.72 16.88
C VAL A 133 3.51 -0.72 15.35
N PRO A 134 3.17 0.39 14.67
CA PRO A 134 3.35 0.50 13.23
C PRO A 134 4.81 0.30 12.82
N PHE A 135 5.03 -0.37 11.69
CA PHE A 135 6.36 -0.48 11.13
C PHE A 135 6.91 0.90 10.77
N ASN A 136 7.96 1.33 11.46
CA ASN A 136 8.55 2.67 11.31
C ASN A 136 10.08 2.61 11.54
N PRO A 137 10.85 2.11 10.56
CA PRO A 137 12.30 2.08 10.65
C PRO A 137 12.89 3.49 10.79
N SER A 138 13.95 3.60 11.59
CA SER A 138 14.71 4.85 11.76
C SER A 138 15.51 5.13 10.49
N VAL A 139 15.32 6.30 9.91
CA VAL A 139 16.02 6.74 8.69
C VAL A 139 16.81 8.00 9.03
N PRO A 140 18.14 8.02 8.80
CA PRO A 140 18.97 9.21 9.01
C PRO A 140 18.45 10.46 8.30
N ALA A 141 18.71 11.64 8.87
CA ALA A 141 18.22 12.91 8.33
C ALA A 141 18.69 13.17 6.88
N TYR A 142 19.92 12.76 6.53
CA TYR A 142 20.45 12.95 5.17
C TYR A 142 19.69 12.12 4.13
N LEU A 143 19.28 10.89 4.44
CA LEU A 143 18.45 10.07 3.55
C LEU A 143 17.05 10.67 3.38
N ASN A 144 16.47 11.24 4.45
CA ASN A 144 15.20 11.97 4.32
C ASN A 144 15.35 13.21 3.42
N CYS A 145 16.44 13.96 3.57
CA CYS A 145 16.74 15.12 2.73
C CYS A 145 16.90 14.71 1.26
N TYR A 146 17.70 13.67 1.01
CA TYR A 146 17.87 13.07 -0.30
C TYR A 146 16.52 12.66 -0.92
N ALA A 147 15.67 11.96 -0.16
CA ALA A 147 14.36 11.52 -0.65
C ALA A 147 13.47 12.69 -1.05
N VAL A 148 13.45 13.78 -0.27
CA VAL A 148 12.66 14.98 -0.57
C VAL A 148 13.17 15.67 -1.84
N VAL A 149 14.49 15.86 -1.95
CA VAL A 149 15.11 16.50 -3.12
C VAL A 149 14.88 15.65 -4.38
N HIS A 150 15.13 14.34 -4.28
CA HIS A 150 14.93 13.41 -5.38
C HIS A 150 13.46 13.37 -5.80
N PHE A 151 12.51 13.35 -4.84
CA PHE A 151 11.08 13.44 -5.15
C PHE A 151 10.73 14.73 -5.92
N ALA A 152 11.27 15.88 -5.50
CA ALA A 152 11.06 17.14 -6.22
C ALA A 152 11.60 17.09 -7.66
N VAL A 153 12.77 16.49 -7.87
CA VAL A 153 13.33 16.26 -9.22
C VAL A 153 12.44 15.33 -10.05
N ILE A 154 11.93 14.25 -9.47
CA ILE A 154 11.00 13.34 -10.16
C ILE A 154 9.70 14.05 -10.54
N MET A 155 9.17 14.91 -9.67
CA MET A 155 8.00 15.73 -9.98
C MET A 155 8.25 16.68 -11.15
N ASP A 156 9.40 17.36 -11.18
CA ASP A 156 9.79 18.21 -12.31
C ASP A 156 9.90 17.40 -13.61
N LEU A 157 10.61 16.26 -13.59
CA LEU A 157 10.74 15.36 -14.73
C LEU A 157 9.38 14.83 -15.24
N TYR A 158 8.46 14.51 -14.32
CA TYR A 158 7.11 14.09 -14.67
C TYR A 158 6.33 15.20 -15.38
N THR A 159 6.35 16.43 -14.84
CA THR A 159 5.67 17.56 -15.49
C THR A 159 6.29 17.92 -16.84
N GLY A 160 7.63 17.88 -16.93
CA GLY A 160 8.35 18.08 -18.18
C GLY A 160 8.04 17.00 -19.22
N LEU A 161 7.88 15.74 -18.82
CA LEU A 161 7.44 14.65 -19.70
C LEU A 161 6.03 14.92 -20.23
N LEU A 162 5.06 15.28 -19.38
CA LEU A 162 3.70 15.60 -19.82
C LEU A 162 3.68 16.77 -20.82
N GLY A 163 4.48 17.80 -20.57
CA GLY A 163 4.58 18.98 -21.44
C GLY A 163 5.28 18.72 -22.78
N SER A 164 6.05 17.63 -22.90
CA SER A 164 6.85 17.32 -24.11
C SER A 164 6.50 15.99 -24.78
N VAL A 165 5.43 15.31 -24.33
CA VAL A 165 5.05 13.97 -24.82
C VAL A 165 4.81 13.91 -26.33
N THR A 166 4.34 15.00 -26.94
CA THR A 166 4.09 15.08 -28.39
C THR A 166 5.35 15.35 -29.21
N MET A 167 6.44 15.78 -28.57
CA MET A 167 7.69 16.20 -29.20
C MET A 167 8.80 15.16 -29.05
N LEU A 168 8.67 14.26 -28.08
CA LEU A 168 9.65 13.22 -27.79
C LEU A 168 9.42 11.97 -28.65
N SER A 169 10.50 11.26 -28.95
CA SER A 169 10.40 9.92 -29.53
C SER A 169 9.80 8.93 -28.52
N GLN A 170 9.17 7.87 -29.02
CA GLN A 170 8.62 6.80 -28.17
C GLN A 170 9.69 6.19 -27.25
N GLY A 171 10.91 5.99 -27.75
CA GLY A 171 12.03 5.49 -26.94
C GLY A 171 12.40 6.44 -25.79
N ALA A 172 12.45 7.75 -26.05
CA ALA A 172 12.72 8.74 -25.01
C ALA A 172 11.62 8.81 -23.95
N ILE A 173 10.35 8.68 -24.35
CA ILE A 173 9.20 8.61 -23.45
C ILE A 173 9.33 7.37 -22.54
N LEU A 174 9.56 6.19 -23.13
CA LEU A 174 9.69 4.94 -22.37
C LEU A 174 10.86 4.97 -21.38
N LEU A 175 12.01 5.52 -21.79
CA LEU A 175 13.17 5.67 -20.90
C LEU A 175 12.85 6.59 -19.71
N ARG A 176 12.18 7.73 -19.95
CA ARG A 176 11.79 8.65 -18.88
C ARG A 176 10.76 8.04 -17.93
N ILE A 177 9.75 7.35 -18.46
CA ILE A 177 8.77 6.60 -17.65
C ILE A 177 9.48 5.55 -16.81
N GLY A 178 10.37 4.77 -17.42
CA GLY A 178 11.17 3.76 -16.73
C GLY A 178 12.00 4.34 -15.59
N PHE A 179 12.68 5.47 -15.82
CA PHE A 179 13.45 6.16 -14.79
C PHE A 179 12.57 6.68 -13.64
N ILE A 180 11.39 7.24 -13.95
CA ILE A 180 10.43 7.72 -12.95
C ILE A 180 9.94 6.54 -12.10
N ILE A 181 9.51 5.43 -12.73
CA ILE A 181 9.05 4.24 -12.01
C ILE A 181 10.17 3.65 -11.13
N LEU A 182 11.39 3.53 -11.67
CA LEU A 182 12.54 3.03 -10.93
C LEU A 182 12.84 3.90 -9.69
N SER A 183 12.81 5.23 -9.86
CA SER A 183 13.07 6.18 -8.76
C SER A 183 11.97 6.15 -7.70
N LEU A 184 10.70 6.09 -8.11
CA LEU A 184 9.58 5.97 -7.16
C LEU A 184 9.63 4.65 -6.39
N THR A 185 10.04 3.57 -7.05
CA THR A 185 10.21 2.25 -6.44
C THR A 185 11.35 2.23 -5.42
N SER A 186 12.47 2.91 -5.71
CA SER A 186 13.64 2.92 -4.83
C SER A 186 13.39 3.67 -3.51
N PHE A 187 12.43 4.61 -3.46
CA PHE A 187 12.08 5.29 -2.21
C PHE A 187 11.61 4.33 -1.13
N GLY A 188 10.79 3.32 -1.46
CA GLY A 188 10.36 2.34 -0.46
C GLY A 188 11.54 1.67 0.23
N LEU A 189 12.49 1.19 -0.57
CA LEU A 189 13.71 0.51 -0.11
C LEU A 189 14.65 1.43 0.67
N LEU A 190 14.80 2.68 0.24
CA LEU A 190 15.57 3.70 0.93
C LEU A 190 14.99 4.00 2.32
N MET A 191 13.67 4.13 2.39
CA MET A 191 12.95 4.50 3.60
C MET A 191 12.81 3.33 4.57
N GLU A 192 13.03 2.10 4.10
CA GLU A 192 13.14 0.90 4.92
C GLU A 192 14.50 0.82 5.66
N ASN A 193 15.49 1.64 5.26
CA ASN A 193 16.86 1.64 5.79
C ASN A 193 17.52 0.24 5.76
N SER A 194 17.17 -0.57 4.75
CA SER A 194 17.74 -1.90 4.57
C SER A 194 19.23 -1.80 4.20
N GLU A 195 20.09 -2.56 4.90
CA GLU A 195 21.54 -2.55 4.71
C GLU A 195 21.98 -2.81 3.25
N MET A 196 21.13 -3.50 2.47
CA MET A 196 21.34 -3.82 1.06
C MET A 196 21.49 -2.59 0.15
N TYR A 197 20.89 -1.43 0.50
CA TYR A 197 20.95 -0.20 -0.32
C TYR A 197 21.89 0.88 0.23
N THR A 198 22.18 0.89 1.53
CA THR A 198 23.22 1.76 2.10
C THR A 198 24.57 1.53 1.42
N MET A 199 24.85 0.29 1.01
CA MET A 199 26.04 -0.07 0.24
C MET A 199 25.91 0.23 -1.27
N GLY A 200 24.71 0.14 -1.84
CA GLY A 200 24.47 0.34 -3.28
C GLY A 200 24.47 1.80 -3.74
N ILE A 201 23.90 2.71 -2.95
CA ILE A 201 23.89 4.16 -3.26
C ILE A 201 25.29 4.77 -3.07
N VAL A 202 26.01 4.37 -2.01
CA VAL A 202 27.40 4.82 -1.78
C VAL A 202 28.35 4.35 -2.88
N HIS A 203 28.12 3.17 -3.47
CA HIS A 203 28.94 2.68 -4.59
C HIS A 203 28.65 3.37 -5.93
N MET A 204 27.40 3.76 -6.20
CA MET A 204 27.07 4.49 -7.44
C MET A 204 27.59 5.94 -7.41
N ASP A 205 27.56 6.61 -6.25
CA ASP A 205 28.12 7.96 -6.12
C ASP A 205 29.67 7.95 -6.17
N ALA A 206 30.33 6.92 -5.62
CA ALA A 206 31.79 6.77 -5.72
C ALA A 206 32.26 6.51 -7.18
N MET A 207 31.48 5.77 -7.97
CA MET A 207 31.79 5.53 -9.38
C MET A 207 31.61 6.76 -10.29
N THR A 208 30.87 7.77 -9.84
CA THR A 208 30.68 9.01 -10.59
C THR A 208 31.79 10.04 -10.30
N LEU A 209 32.47 9.93 -9.15
CA LEU A 209 33.60 10.79 -8.76
C LEU A 209 34.98 10.27 -9.18
N GLN A 210 35.07 9.04 -9.69
CA GLN A 210 36.34 8.45 -10.15
C GLN A 210 36.56 8.50 -11.67
N LYS A 211 35.70 9.24 -12.40
CA LYS A 211 35.81 9.46 -13.86
C LYS A 211 36.19 10.90 -14.25
N SER A 212 36.66 11.71 -13.30
CA SER A 212 37.13 13.08 -13.54
C SER A 212 38.58 13.31 -13.12
N GLU A 213 39.43 12.29 -13.28
CA GLU A 213 40.90 12.42 -13.33
C GLU A 213 41.44 11.73 -14.59
#